data_AF-A0A954Z8P0-F1
#
_entry.id   AF-A0A954Z8P0-F1
#
_cell.length_a   1.000
_cell.length_b   1.000
_cell.length_c   1.000
_cell.angle_alpha   90.00
_cell.angle_beta   90.00
_cell.angle_gamma   90.00
#
_symmetry.space_group_name_H-M   'P 1'
#
loop_
_entity.id
_entity.type
_entity.pdbx_description
1 polymer ?
#
loop_
_entity_poly.entity_id
_entity_poly.type
_entity_poly.pdbx_seq_one_letter_code
_entity_poly.pdbx_strand_id
1 'polypeptide(L)'
;MPHFLAMRSPIFRIWVCALVSLGGVSFSRTSRSEQSTSNESRVRLVLIGDSTVRNGRGLGEDRLWGWGQVLASYFDATRIQVENRAVGGRSSRTFLTEGLWDKSLERLKPGDFVLIQFGHNDGGEKFIGNRPRASIPGNGDETVDGVVEMTGKSETVHSYGWYLRRYIAEAKAKGAMPIVLSLVPRNRWENDQVIRSTDSYVRWAREAAEQGGAPFIDLNELAATAYERLGPERVAAELFTADDWTHTTQAGAIVNASCVVAGIRDLAVGDLALYLADDPSSPAQATQRTAWRFDFGAQETSDDAVNVSATDAYDANRGYGFENAAQTTIRNVAVVTDESAGPLRSDACAADHGFYFSAAVPEGNYRVRVLEPSPQLTVKAELRRLMIDGLQRRAKRVEFTVNVRSRILPNGATVKLKPREKTDEIWSWDERLTLEFNGPGPSVAGIEVFPDLDAPTIFLTGDSIVTDQPHEPWNSWGQMLPLFFKPGIAVANYAQSGESIRSSLGARRFDKIYSLMRQGDFLLCQFG
;
A
#
# COMPACT_ATOMS: atom_id res chain seq x y z
N MET A 1 -25.43 21.90 -70.07
CA MET A 1 -26.57 21.03 -69.70
C MET A 1 -26.03 19.83 -68.91
N PRO A 2 -26.74 19.35 -67.88
CA PRO A 2 -26.44 19.58 -66.44
C PRO A 2 -25.87 18.31 -65.73
N HIS A 3 -25.48 18.22 -64.44
CA HIS A 3 -26.11 18.64 -63.16
C HIS A 3 -25.14 18.55 -61.93
N PHE A 4 -25.31 19.48 -60.95
CA PHE A 4 -25.36 19.39 -59.46
C PHE A 4 -24.37 18.51 -58.64
N LEU A 5 -23.97 18.77 -57.37
CA LEU A 5 -24.37 19.64 -56.23
C LEU A 5 -23.23 19.55 -55.16
N ALA A 6 -22.94 20.60 -54.37
CA ALA A 6 -22.77 20.52 -52.89
C ALA A 6 -22.27 21.83 -52.24
N MET A 7 -22.96 22.19 -51.14
CA MET A 7 -22.84 23.29 -50.15
C MET A 7 -21.68 23.06 -49.15
N ARG A 8 -21.26 23.94 -48.21
CA ARG A 8 -21.33 25.39 -47.85
C ARG A 8 -20.40 25.52 -46.62
N SER A 9 -19.74 26.66 -46.42
CA SER A 9 -19.19 27.10 -45.11
C SER A 9 -19.12 28.63 -45.03
N PRO A 10 -19.45 29.25 -43.88
CA PRO A 10 -19.10 30.64 -43.55
C PRO A 10 -18.32 30.72 -42.21
N ILE A 11 -17.61 31.77 -41.76
CA ILE A 11 -17.23 33.12 -42.18
C ILE A 11 -16.09 33.51 -41.21
N PHE A 12 -15.07 34.22 -41.67
CA PHE A 12 -14.03 34.88 -40.83
C PHE A 12 -14.27 36.40 -40.88
N ARG A 13 -14.17 37.10 -39.74
CA ARG A 13 -14.02 38.56 -39.67
C ARG A 13 -13.03 38.95 -38.57
N ILE A 14 -12.12 39.86 -38.94
CA ILE A 14 -10.99 40.45 -38.20
C ILE A 14 -11.37 41.85 -37.69
N TRP A 15 -10.83 42.32 -36.57
CA TRP A 15 -10.34 43.71 -36.29
C TRP A 15 -9.33 43.64 -35.10
N VAL A 16 -8.01 43.81 -35.33
CA VAL A 16 -7.13 45.01 -35.19
C VAL A 16 -7.02 45.61 -33.78
N CYS A 17 -5.79 45.71 -33.25
CA CYS A 17 -5.33 46.86 -32.44
C CYS A 17 -3.79 46.94 -32.38
N ALA A 18 -3.30 48.17 -32.21
CA ALA A 18 -2.00 48.70 -32.62
C ALA A 18 -0.84 48.53 -31.62
N LEU A 19 0.38 48.64 -32.16
CA LEU A 19 1.67 48.77 -31.50
C LEU A 19 1.96 50.23 -31.10
N VAL A 20 2.43 50.45 -29.87
CA VAL A 20 3.30 51.59 -29.49
C VAL A 20 4.44 51.03 -28.64
N SER A 21 5.66 51.36 -29.05
CA SER A 21 6.96 50.96 -28.48
C SER A 21 7.38 51.85 -27.31
N LEU A 22 8.17 51.31 -26.37
CA LEU A 22 9.27 52.01 -25.66
C LEU A 22 10.07 51.03 -24.78
N GLY A 23 11.40 51.01 -25.00
CA GLY A 23 12.45 50.89 -23.97
C GLY A 23 12.58 49.60 -23.15
N GLY A 24 13.64 48.84 -23.40
CA GLY A 24 14.00 47.66 -22.62
C GLY A 24 14.50 47.96 -21.19
N VAL A 25 14.21 47.00 -20.30
CA VAL A 25 15.06 46.58 -19.18
C VAL A 25 14.95 45.07 -19.11
N SER A 26 16.09 44.38 -19.21
CA SER A 26 16.17 42.93 -19.11
C SER A 26 15.96 42.53 -17.65
N PHE A 27 14.88 41.80 -17.36
CA PHE A 27 14.74 41.05 -16.12
C PHE A 27 14.85 39.56 -16.44
N SER A 28 15.93 38.95 -15.95
CA SER A 28 16.06 37.51 -15.79
C SER A 28 14.85 37.00 -15.00
N ARG A 29 13.96 36.26 -15.66
CA ARG A 29 13.01 35.39 -14.96
C ARG A 29 13.76 34.14 -14.56
N THR A 30 14.30 34.14 -13.36
CA THR A 30 14.60 32.92 -12.62
C THR A 30 13.30 32.13 -12.53
N SER A 31 13.15 31.08 -13.35
CA SER A 31 12.07 30.11 -13.19
C SER A 31 12.37 29.31 -11.93
N ARG A 32 11.90 29.83 -10.79
CA ARG A 32 11.87 29.09 -9.55
C ARG A 32 10.96 27.89 -9.78
N SER A 33 11.53 26.70 -9.60
CA SER A 33 10.86 25.40 -9.68
C SER A 33 9.55 25.40 -8.89
N GLU A 34 8.42 25.31 -9.59
CA GLU A 34 7.16 24.83 -9.02
C GLU A 34 7.24 23.32 -8.83
N GLN A 35 8.13 22.89 -7.93
CA GLN A 35 8.21 21.53 -7.42
C GLN A 35 8.74 21.63 -5.99
N SER A 36 7.83 21.87 -5.03
CA SER A 36 7.97 21.55 -3.60
C SER A 36 6.89 22.29 -2.78
N THR A 37 5.66 21.78 -2.75
CA THR A 37 4.63 22.17 -1.74
C THR A 37 3.51 21.14 -1.53
N SER A 38 3.33 20.12 -2.37
CA SER A 38 2.09 19.33 -2.36
C SER A 38 1.91 18.31 -1.22
N ASN A 39 2.96 18.03 -0.43
CA ASN A 39 2.87 17.04 0.67
C ASN A 39 2.75 17.68 2.06
N GLU A 40 3.07 18.98 2.22
CA GLU A 40 2.92 19.70 3.50
C GLU A 40 1.52 20.30 3.69
N SER A 41 0.71 20.40 2.63
CA SER A 41 -0.61 21.05 2.67
C SER A 41 -1.78 20.12 3.04
N ARG A 42 -1.60 18.78 3.00
CA ARG A 42 -2.67 17.84 3.34
C ARG A 42 -2.90 17.76 4.85
N VAL A 43 -4.16 17.55 5.24
CA VAL A 43 -4.52 17.21 6.62
C VAL A 43 -3.94 15.84 6.94
N ARG A 44 -3.48 15.62 8.18
CA ARG A 44 -2.96 14.32 8.62
C ARG A 44 -3.93 13.64 9.58
N LEU A 45 -4.06 12.32 9.42
CA LEU A 45 -4.67 11.43 10.40
C LEU A 45 -3.57 10.53 10.98
N VAL A 46 -3.14 10.80 12.21
CA VAL A 46 -2.17 9.95 12.90
C VAL A 46 -2.89 8.84 13.65
N LEU A 47 -2.43 7.60 13.55
CA LEU A 47 -2.96 6.48 14.34
C LEU A 47 -1.94 6.07 15.41
N ILE A 48 -2.34 5.99 16.67
CA ILE A 48 -1.52 5.42 17.75
C ILE A 48 -2.25 4.25 18.41
N GLY A 49 -1.48 3.22 18.76
CA GLY A 49 -2.04 2.00 19.32
C GLY A 49 -1.07 0.84 19.35
N ASP A 50 -1.63 -0.37 19.46
CA ASP A 50 -0.90 -1.61 19.67
C ASP A 50 -0.84 -2.51 18.40
N SER A 51 -0.66 -3.82 18.59
CA SER A 51 -0.57 -4.80 17.50
C SER A 51 -1.86 -4.97 16.70
N THR A 52 -3.01 -4.59 17.24
CA THR A 52 -4.30 -4.60 16.52
C THR A 52 -4.52 -3.39 15.63
N VAL A 53 -3.70 -2.34 15.80
CA VAL A 53 -3.74 -1.10 15.01
C VAL A 53 -2.58 -1.02 14.03
N ARG A 54 -1.39 -1.50 14.44
CA ARG A 54 -0.12 -1.34 13.72
C ARG A 54 -0.20 -1.71 12.24
N ASN A 55 0.68 -1.09 11.46
CA ASN A 55 1.05 -1.67 10.18
C ASN A 55 1.68 -3.05 10.44
N GLY A 56 1.13 -4.08 9.80
CA GLY A 56 1.86 -5.31 9.59
C GLY A 56 3.12 -5.04 8.77
N ARG A 57 4.02 -6.02 8.74
CA ARG A 57 5.25 -5.88 7.92
C ARG A 57 4.96 -5.94 6.42
N GLY A 58 3.73 -6.28 6.01
CA GLY A 58 3.36 -6.51 4.60
C GLY A 58 3.96 -7.80 4.02
N LEU A 59 4.55 -8.67 4.87
CA LEU A 59 5.36 -9.83 4.47
C LEU A 59 4.59 -11.16 4.48
N GLY A 60 3.33 -11.20 4.90
CA GLY A 60 2.53 -12.44 4.97
C GLY A 60 3.01 -13.50 5.98
N GLU A 61 4.18 -13.34 6.60
CA GLU A 61 4.82 -14.36 7.44
C GLU A 61 4.09 -14.69 8.74
N ASP A 62 3.21 -13.81 9.24
CA ASP A 62 2.39 -14.09 10.42
C ASP A 62 0.89 -14.23 10.10
N ARG A 63 0.45 -13.90 8.87
CA ARG A 63 -0.96 -13.67 8.49
C ARG A 63 -1.71 -12.63 9.34
N LEU A 64 -1.05 -11.90 10.25
CA LEU A 64 -1.66 -10.95 11.18
C LEU A 64 -1.61 -9.50 10.68
N TRP A 65 -2.73 -8.79 10.77
CA TRP A 65 -2.93 -7.43 10.28
C TRP A 65 -3.59 -6.57 11.35
N GLY A 66 -3.10 -5.34 11.51
CA GLY A 66 -3.80 -4.33 12.29
C GLY A 66 -4.78 -3.54 11.41
N TRP A 67 -5.92 -3.12 11.96
CA TRP A 67 -6.92 -2.39 11.19
C TRP A 67 -6.40 -1.05 10.65
N GLY A 68 -5.45 -0.42 11.35
CA GLY A 68 -4.84 0.84 10.91
C GLY A 68 -4.04 0.69 9.62
N GLN A 69 -3.59 -0.52 9.28
CA GLN A 69 -2.91 -0.80 8.01
C GLN A 69 -3.84 -0.67 6.81
N VAL A 70 -5.08 -1.13 6.96
CA VAL A 70 -6.08 -1.09 5.87
C VAL A 70 -6.96 0.15 5.95
N LEU A 71 -7.03 0.84 7.09
CA LEU A 71 -7.88 2.02 7.28
C LEU A 71 -7.58 3.13 6.26
N ALA A 72 -6.33 3.29 5.83
CA ALA A 72 -5.94 4.31 4.87
C ALA A 72 -6.75 4.26 3.56
N SER A 73 -7.24 3.08 3.15
CA SER A 73 -8.02 2.92 1.92
C SER A 73 -9.44 3.48 1.97
N TYR A 74 -9.91 3.86 3.16
CA TYR A 74 -11.25 4.42 3.33
C TYR A 74 -11.26 5.96 3.27
N PHE A 75 -10.11 6.59 3.01
CA PHE A 75 -9.96 8.04 2.99
C PHE A 75 -9.55 8.55 1.61
N ASP A 76 -10.01 9.75 1.24
CA ASP A 76 -9.57 10.47 0.05
C ASP A 76 -8.12 10.93 0.21
N ALA A 77 -7.21 10.15 -0.38
CA ALA A 77 -5.77 10.37 -0.32
C ALA A 77 -5.32 11.70 -0.94
N THR A 78 -6.17 12.37 -1.73
CA THR A 78 -5.87 13.71 -2.27
C THR A 78 -6.01 14.80 -1.21
N ARG A 79 -6.83 14.56 -0.18
CA ARG A 79 -7.18 15.54 0.86
C ARG A 79 -6.57 15.24 2.22
N ILE A 80 -6.41 13.97 2.58
CA ILE A 80 -5.87 13.55 3.88
C ILE A 80 -4.76 12.50 3.71
N GLN A 81 -3.75 12.57 4.59
CA GLN A 81 -2.70 11.57 4.70
C GLN A 81 -2.89 10.77 5.99
N VAL A 82 -3.07 9.45 5.87
CA VAL A 82 -3.11 8.55 7.03
C VAL A 82 -1.70 8.09 7.37
N GLU A 83 -1.28 8.34 8.62
CA GLU A 83 0.04 8.01 9.13
C GLU A 83 -0.09 7.10 10.35
N ASN A 84 0.05 5.79 10.14
CA ASN A 84 -0.06 4.80 11.22
C ASN A 84 1.26 4.67 12.00
N ARG A 85 1.23 5.10 13.26
CA ARG A 85 2.36 5.08 14.21
C ARG A 85 2.17 4.03 15.32
N ALA A 86 1.15 3.19 15.24
CA ALA A 86 0.93 2.13 16.21
C ALA A 86 2.06 1.08 16.17
N VAL A 87 2.44 0.58 17.35
CA VAL A 87 3.55 -0.36 17.50
C VAL A 87 3.11 -1.59 18.29
N GLY A 88 3.40 -2.76 17.74
CA GLY A 88 3.00 -4.03 18.34
C GLY A 88 3.53 -4.23 19.76
N GLY A 89 2.68 -4.76 20.62
CA GLY A 89 3.00 -5.05 22.02
C GLY A 89 3.12 -3.83 22.94
N ARG A 90 2.73 -2.64 22.49
CA ARG A 90 2.72 -1.44 23.35
C ARG A 90 1.39 -1.31 24.06
N SER A 91 1.45 -0.74 25.25
CA SER A 91 0.34 -0.29 26.09
C SER A 91 0.24 1.23 26.05
N SER A 92 -0.82 1.81 26.62
CA SER A 92 -0.94 3.26 26.79
C SER A 92 0.27 3.84 27.54
N ARG A 93 0.83 3.10 28.52
CA ARG A 93 2.05 3.46 29.25
C ARG A 93 3.32 3.39 28.39
N THR A 94 3.60 2.22 27.83
CA THR A 94 4.89 1.95 27.16
C THR A 94 5.04 2.73 25.85
N PHE A 95 3.93 3.10 25.21
CA PHE A 95 3.97 4.01 24.07
C PHE A 95 4.51 5.40 24.45
N LEU A 96 4.18 5.89 25.64
CA LEU A 96 4.73 7.14 26.17
C LEU A 96 6.19 6.95 26.62
N THR A 97 6.48 5.95 27.43
CA THR A 97 7.81 5.81 28.05
C THR A 97 8.92 5.40 27.08
N GLU A 98 8.56 4.84 25.92
CA GLU A 98 9.49 4.58 24.81
C GLU A 98 9.64 5.79 23.85
N GLY A 99 9.01 6.93 24.14
CA GLY A 99 9.08 8.15 23.32
C GLY A 99 8.34 8.04 21.98
N LEU A 100 7.44 7.06 21.82
CA LEU A 100 6.66 6.89 20.59
C LEU A 100 5.57 7.96 20.48
N TRP A 101 5.05 8.41 21.62
CA TRP A 101 4.12 9.53 21.66
C TRP A 101 4.76 10.83 21.21
N ASP A 102 5.93 11.20 21.75
CA ASP A 102 6.63 12.42 21.36
C ASP A 102 6.89 12.46 19.84
N LYS A 103 7.37 11.35 19.27
CA LYS A 103 7.56 11.17 17.82
C LYS A 103 6.28 11.26 17.00
N SER A 104 5.13 10.97 17.59
CA SER A 104 3.81 11.08 16.95
C SER A 104 3.27 12.49 17.07
N LEU A 105 3.46 13.14 18.22
CA LEU A 105 3.07 14.51 18.50
C LEU A 105 3.82 15.52 17.61
N GLU A 106 5.09 15.26 17.31
CA GLU A 106 5.90 16.04 16.35
C GLU A 106 5.30 16.05 14.93
N ARG A 107 4.45 15.07 14.61
CA ARG A 107 3.78 14.97 13.30
C ARG A 107 2.48 15.74 13.25
N LEU A 108 1.93 16.14 14.39
CA LEU A 108 0.65 16.82 14.44
C LEU A 108 0.84 18.33 14.25
N LYS A 109 0.01 18.92 13.38
CA LYS A 109 -0.16 20.37 13.23
C LYS A 109 -1.64 20.75 13.43
N PRO A 110 -1.97 22.04 13.60
CA PRO A 110 -3.35 22.49 13.73
C PRO A 110 -4.23 22.00 12.56
N GLY A 111 -5.38 21.44 12.88
CA GLY A 111 -6.34 20.87 11.91
C GLY A 111 -6.13 19.39 11.59
N ASP A 112 -5.06 18.76 12.09
CA ASP A 112 -4.87 17.31 11.99
C ASP A 112 -5.79 16.54 12.96
N PHE A 113 -5.84 15.22 12.78
CA PHE A 113 -6.60 14.28 13.60
C PHE A 113 -5.66 13.22 14.19
N VAL A 114 -5.99 12.70 15.37
CA VAL A 114 -5.32 11.52 15.93
C VAL A 114 -6.31 10.50 16.47
N LEU A 115 -6.22 9.25 15.99
CA LEU A 115 -6.96 8.12 16.54
C LEU A 115 -6.12 7.43 17.62
N ILE A 116 -6.71 7.21 18.78
CA ILE A 116 -6.03 6.67 19.97
C ILE A 116 -6.74 5.38 20.39
N GLN A 117 -6.06 4.23 20.28
CA GLN A 117 -6.61 2.93 20.72
C GLN A 117 -5.57 2.08 21.46
N PHE A 118 -5.81 1.81 22.75
CA PHE A 118 -5.00 0.93 23.59
C PHE A 118 -5.90 0.02 24.46
N GLY A 119 -5.28 -0.87 25.24
CA GLY A 119 -5.97 -1.73 26.21
C GLY A 119 -5.50 -3.19 26.20
N HIS A 120 -5.08 -3.75 25.05
CA HIS A 120 -4.72 -5.18 25.00
C HIS A 120 -3.48 -5.53 25.84
N ASN A 121 -2.53 -4.60 25.96
CA ASN A 121 -1.25 -4.78 26.65
C ASN A 121 -1.18 -4.03 27.99
N ASP A 122 -2.27 -3.40 28.42
CA ASP A 122 -2.31 -2.54 29.60
C ASP A 122 -2.55 -3.32 30.92
N GLY A 123 -2.86 -4.61 30.81
CA GLY A 123 -3.00 -5.51 31.96
C GLY A 123 -1.70 -6.23 32.33
N GLY A 124 -1.67 -6.79 33.55
CA GLY A 124 -0.56 -7.61 34.05
C GLY A 124 0.34 -6.88 35.05
N GLU A 125 1.57 -7.39 35.19
CA GLU A 125 2.58 -6.87 36.12
C GLU A 125 3.23 -5.58 35.58
N LYS A 126 3.49 -4.64 36.50
CA LYS A 126 3.98 -3.28 36.15
C LYS A 126 5.50 -3.20 36.09
N PHE A 127 6.19 -4.00 36.90
CA PHE A 127 7.64 -3.86 37.12
C PHE A 127 8.41 -5.17 36.92
N ILE A 128 7.73 -6.31 36.90
CA ILE A 128 8.35 -7.65 36.94
C ILE A 128 8.06 -8.41 35.65
N GLY A 129 8.99 -9.27 35.25
CA GLY A 129 8.83 -10.20 34.13
C GLY A 129 9.29 -9.66 32.77
N ASN A 130 9.05 -10.45 31.72
CA ASN A 130 9.58 -10.19 30.38
C ASN A 130 8.79 -9.15 29.56
N ARG A 131 7.64 -8.68 30.08
CA ARG A 131 6.75 -7.72 29.40
C ARG A 131 6.09 -6.76 30.40
N PRO A 132 6.86 -5.92 31.14
CA PRO A 132 6.33 -5.00 32.14
C PRO A 132 5.64 -3.80 31.47
N ARG A 133 4.43 -4.03 30.94
CA ARG A 133 3.69 -3.07 30.09
C ARG A 133 2.50 -2.45 30.80
N ALA A 134 2.06 -3.04 31.91
CA ALA A 134 0.78 -2.70 32.51
C ALA A 134 0.71 -1.27 33.03
N SER A 135 -0.47 -0.66 32.92
CA SER A 135 -0.83 0.56 33.63
C SER A 135 -1.57 0.21 34.94
N ILE A 136 -1.90 1.21 35.76
CA ILE A 136 -2.87 1.02 36.86
C ILE A 136 -4.28 0.90 36.24
N PRO A 137 -5.08 -0.13 36.58
CA PRO A 137 -6.47 -0.22 36.15
C PRO A 137 -7.28 0.98 36.64
N GLY A 138 -8.18 1.49 35.79
CA GLY A 138 -9.01 2.63 36.15
C GLY A 138 -8.67 3.90 35.39
N ASN A 139 -9.34 4.96 35.83
CA ASN A 139 -9.35 6.24 35.15
C ASN A 139 -8.98 7.41 36.09
N GLY A 140 -8.55 7.13 37.33
CA GLY A 140 -8.13 8.16 38.29
C GLY A 140 -6.72 8.70 38.01
N ASP A 141 -6.14 9.40 38.97
CA ASP A 141 -4.78 9.95 38.88
C ASP A 141 -3.78 9.15 39.76
N GLU A 142 -4.11 7.89 40.05
CA GLU A 142 -3.27 7.03 40.87
C GLU A 142 -1.90 6.80 40.21
N THR A 143 -0.87 6.72 41.06
CA THR A 143 0.50 6.43 40.66
C THR A 143 1.11 5.35 41.52
N VAL A 144 2.05 4.60 40.95
CA VAL A 144 2.93 3.70 41.71
C VAL A 144 4.35 3.82 41.18
N ASP A 145 5.31 4.01 42.08
CA ASP A 145 6.73 4.02 41.76
C ASP A 145 7.31 2.62 41.88
N GLY A 146 8.24 2.27 41.01
CA GLY A 146 8.96 1.02 41.08
C GLY A 146 10.14 0.98 40.12
N VAL A 147 10.89 -0.12 40.17
CA VAL A 147 12.03 -0.36 39.28
C VAL A 147 11.64 -1.46 38.30
N VAL A 148 11.69 -1.16 37.00
CA VAL A 148 11.41 -2.14 35.95
C VAL A 148 12.56 -3.15 35.91
N GLU A 149 12.32 -4.36 36.40
CA GLU A 149 13.30 -5.44 36.58
C GLU A 149 14.19 -5.65 35.34
N MET A 150 13.57 -5.73 34.16
CA MET A 150 14.25 -5.98 32.90
C MET A 150 15.22 -4.86 32.48
N THR A 151 15.03 -3.63 32.96
CA THR A 151 15.84 -2.46 32.55
C THR A 151 16.63 -1.83 33.70
N GLY A 152 16.30 -2.15 34.94
CA GLY A 152 16.83 -1.49 36.14
C GLY A 152 16.41 -0.03 36.30
N LYS A 153 15.50 0.49 35.44
CA LYS A 153 15.08 1.89 35.47
C LYS A 153 13.94 2.10 36.46
N SER A 154 14.07 3.12 37.30
CA SER A 154 12.96 3.62 38.11
C SER A 154 11.91 4.30 37.22
N GLU A 155 10.64 4.03 37.48
CA GLU A 155 9.52 4.56 36.72
C GLU A 155 8.31 4.81 37.64
N THR A 156 7.60 5.91 37.39
CA THR A 156 6.28 6.20 37.95
C THR A 156 5.20 5.74 36.98
N VAL A 157 4.34 4.83 37.42
CA VAL A 157 3.28 4.24 36.60
C VAL A 157 1.94 4.86 36.94
N HIS A 158 1.27 5.44 35.96
CA HIS A 158 -0.06 6.04 36.11
C HIS A 158 -1.22 5.07 35.76
N SER A 159 -2.46 5.50 36.00
CA SER A 159 -3.67 4.84 35.53
C SER A 159 -3.78 4.83 33.99
N TYR A 160 -4.53 3.86 33.45
CA TYR A 160 -4.82 3.77 32.02
C TYR A 160 -5.44 5.08 31.50
N GLY A 161 -6.43 5.59 32.23
CA GLY A 161 -7.11 6.84 31.91
C GLY A 161 -6.20 8.06 31.87
N TRP A 162 -5.27 8.14 32.81
CA TRP A 162 -4.31 9.23 32.88
C TRP A 162 -3.46 9.33 31.60
N TYR A 163 -2.96 8.20 31.09
CA TYR A 163 -2.19 8.19 29.84
C TYR A 163 -3.02 8.66 28.65
N LEU A 164 -4.26 8.19 28.53
CA LEU A 164 -5.16 8.65 27.46
C LEU A 164 -5.47 10.14 27.56
N ARG A 165 -5.79 10.64 28.77
CA ARG A 165 -6.02 12.08 29.00
C ARG A 165 -4.80 12.92 28.64
N ARG A 166 -3.59 12.43 28.91
CA ARG A 166 -2.35 13.10 28.49
C ARG A 166 -2.25 13.20 26.97
N TYR A 167 -2.48 12.11 26.24
CA TYR A 167 -2.48 12.13 24.77
C TYR A 167 -3.52 13.09 24.19
N ILE A 168 -4.73 13.09 24.76
CA ILE A 168 -5.80 14.01 24.37
C ILE A 168 -5.38 15.47 24.59
N ALA A 169 -4.87 15.80 25.78
CA ALA A 169 -4.49 17.15 26.14
C ALA A 169 -3.35 17.67 25.25
N GLU A 170 -2.33 16.86 25.02
CA GLU A 170 -1.17 17.25 24.21
C GLU A 170 -1.52 17.37 22.72
N ALA A 171 -2.36 16.48 22.17
CA ALA A 171 -2.87 16.60 20.80
C ALA A 171 -3.67 17.91 20.61
N LYS A 172 -4.56 18.23 21.56
CA LYS A 172 -5.32 19.48 21.55
C LYS A 172 -4.42 20.70 21.65
N ALA A 173 -3.38 20.65 22.48
CA ALA A 173 -2.39 21.72 22.60
C ALA A 173 -1.63 21.98 21.29
N LYS A 174 -1.48 20.95 20.43
CA LYS A 174 -0.97 21.08 19.05
C LYS A 174 -2.02 21.54 18.02
N GLY A 175 -3.27 21.74 18.42
CA GLY A 175 -4.37 22.10 17.55
C GLY A 175 -4.93 20.94 16.73
N ALA A 176 -4.57 19.69 17.06
CA ALA A 176 -5.15 18.50 16.44
C ALA A 176 -6.39 18.03 17.20
N MET A 177 -7.27 17.30 16.53
CA MET A 177 -8.47 16.70 17.11
C MET A 177 -8.20 15.25 17.53
N PRO A 178 -8.09 14.94 18.84
CA PRO A 178 -7.99 13.57 19.30
C PRO A 178 -9.34 12.87 19.29
N ILE A 179 -9.34 11.60 18.91
CA ILE A 179 -10.50 10.72 18.87
C ILE A 179 -10.09 9.42 19.54
N VAL A 180 -10.80 9.03 20.60
CA VAL A 180 -10.50 7.82 21.36
C VAL A 180 -11.35 6.68 20.84
N LEU A 181 -10.76 5.50 20.72
CA LEU A 181 -11.47 4.27 20.37
C LEU A 181 -11.27 3.24 21.48
N SER A 182 -12.32 2.50 21.82
CA SER A 182 -12.15 1.28 22.62
C SER A 182 -11.34 0.23 21.84
N LEU A 183 -10.61 -0.64 22.55
CA LEU A 183 -9.95 -1.79 21.95
C LEU A 183 -10.93 -2.69 21.19
N VAL A 184 -10.48 -3.30 20.09
CA VAL A 184 -11.23 -4.34 19.39
C VAL A 184 -11.50 -5.54 20.31
N PRO A 185 -12.61 -6.28 20.12
CA PRO A 185 -12.86 -7.48 20.92
C PRO A 185 -11.91 -8.61 20.51
N ARG A 186 -11.61 -9.48 21.47
CA ARG A 186 -10.93 -10.75 21.20
C ARG A 186 -11.95 -11.74 20.62
N ASN A 187 -11.47 -12.76 19.91
CA ASN A 187 -12.27 -13.91 19.50
C ASN A 187 -12.62 -14.79 20.71
N ARG A 188 -13.50 -14.28 21.57
CA ARG A 188 -13.99 -14.94 22.78
C ARG A 188 -15.48 -14.76 22.87
N TRP A 189 -16.18 -15.85 23.18
CA TRP A 189 -17.61 -15.93 23.09
C TRP A 189 -18.20 -16.52 24.37
N GLU A 190 -19.38 -16.06 24.74
CA GLU A 190 -20.23 -16.62 25.77
C GLU A 190 -21.67 -16.62 25.25
N ASN A 191 -22.31 -17.80 25.20
CA ASN A 191 -23.68 -17.96 24.67
C ASN A 191 -23.88 -17.34 23.26
N ASP A 192 -22.96 -17.60 22.33
CA ASP A 192 -22.93 -17.04 20.97
C ASP A 192 -22.85 -15.51 20.89
N GLN A 193 -22.49 -14.85 21.99
CA GLN A 193 -22.19 -13.41 22.03
C GLN A 193 -20.70 -13.18 22.26
N VAL A 194 -20.14 -12.19 21.57
CA VAL A 194 -18.74 -11.81 21.75
C VAL A 194 -18.57 -11.13 23.10
N ILE A 195 -17.58 -11.57 23.88
CA ILE A 195 -17.30 -10.99 25.19
C ILE A 195 -16.75 -9.57 25.03
N ARG A 196 -17.54 -8.60 25.46
CA ARG A 196 -17.17 -7.18 25.48
C ARG A 196 -16.35 -6.85 26.72
N SER A 197 -15.48 -5.85 26.61
CA SER A 197 -14.66 -5.37 27.74
C SER A 197 -15.32 -4.19 28.47
N THR A 198 -16.66 -4.19 28.57
CA THR A 198 -17.51 -3.07 29.03
C THR A 198 -17.08 -2.54 30.39
N ASP A 199 -16.80 -3.39 31.37
CA ASP A 199 -16.51 -2.97 32.75
C ASP A 199 -15.03 -2.62 33.00
N SER A 200 -14.19 -2.65 31.96
CA SER A 200 -12.75 -2.40 32.06
C SER A 200 -12.26 -1.35 31.04
N TYR A 201 -11.39 -1.73 30.11
CA TYR A 201 -10.73 -0.81 29.18
C TYR A 201 -11.69 -0.07 28.24
N VAL A 202 -12.86 -0.63 27.93
CA VAL A 202 -13.90 0.09 27.17
C VAL A 202 -14.43 1.25 28.00
N ARG A 203 -14.89 1.00 29.23
CA ARG A 203 -15.36 2.03 30.15
C ARG A 203 -14.27 3.08 30.42
N TRP A 204 -13.05 2.67 30.77
CA TRP A 204 -12.00 3.63 31.09
C TRP A 204 -11.58 4.46 29.87
N ALA A 205 -11.60 3.91 28.66
CA ALA A 205 -11.34 4.67 27.44
C ALA A 205 -12.44 5.71 27.18
N ARG A 206 -13.70 5.33 27.35
CA ARG A 206 -14.86 6.23 27.25
C ARG A 206 -14.78 7.36 28.27
N GLU A 207 -14.60 7.03 29.54
CA GLU A 207 -14.51 8.02 30.61
C GLU A 207 -13.29 8.94 30.43
N ALA A 208 -12.14 8.44 29.96
CA ALA A 208 -10.97 9.26 29.65
C ALA A 208 -11.25 10.23 28.49
N ALA A 209 -11.95 9.77 27.45
CA ALA A 209 -12.38 10.60 26.33
C ALA A 209 -13.33 11.71 26.79
N GLU A 210 -14.34 11.38 27.61
CA GLU A 210 -15.28 12.33 28.19
C GLU A 210 -14.57 13.38 29.06
N GLN A 211 -13.69 12.95 29.97
CA GLN A 211 -12.93 13.85 30.83
C GLN A 211 -11.93 14.73 30.04
N GLY A 212 -11.35 14.18 28.97
CA GLY A 212 -10.48 14.92 28.06
C GLY A 212 -11.25 15.78 27.04
N GLY A 213 -12.58 15.68 26.98
CA GLY A 213 -13.43 16.33 25.99
C GLY A 213 -13.16 15.90 24.55
N ALA A 214 -12.81 14.64 24.32
CA ALA A 214 -12.54 14.06 23.01
C ALA A 214 -13.72 13.17 22.56
N PRO A 215 -14.04 13.10 21.26
CA PRO A 215 -14.99 12.12 20.73
C PRO A 215 -14.55 10.68 21.03
N PHE A 216 -15.52 9.79 21.23
CA PHE A 216 -15.31 8.39 21.54
C PHE A 216 -16.05 7.47 20.59
N ILE A 217 -15.32 6.58 19.90
CA ILE A 217 -15.89 5.50 19.09
C ILE A 217 -15.85 4.21 19.90
N ASP A 218 -17.01 3.59 20.13
CA ASP A 218 -17.06 2.27 20.76
C ASP A 218 -16.78 1.15 19.75
N LEU A 219 -15.52 1.06 19.33
CA LEU A 219 -15.06 0.06 18.36
C LEU A 219 -15.23 -1.37 18.90
N ASN A 220 -15.16 -1.58 20.22
CA ASN A 220 -15.43 -2.87 20.85
C ASN A 220 -16.83 -3.37 20.52
N GLU A 221 -17.84 -2.53 20.69
CA GLU A 221 -19.25 -2.86 20.40
C GLU A 221 -19.50 -3.04 18.91
N LEU A 222 -19.01 -2.11 18.08
CA LEU A 222 -19.20 -2.16 16.63
C LEU A 222 -18.61 -3.43 16.02
N ALA A 223 -17.38 -3.78 16.40
CA ALA A 223 -16.72 -5.00 15.93
C ALA A 223 -17.35 -6.26 16.53
N ALA A 224 -17.76 -6.25 17.80
CA ALA A 224 -18.46 -7.39 18.42
C ALA A 224 -19.76 -7.70 17.67
N THR A 225 -20.58 -6.69 17.39
CA THR A 225 -21.80 -6.82 16.60
C THR A 225 -21.52 -7.36 15.19
N ALA A 226 -20.43 -6.91 14.53
CA ALA A 226 -20.05 -7.41 13.22
C ALA A 226 -19.64 -8.90 13.27
N TYR A 227 -18.89 -9.29 14.29
CA TYR A 227 -18.49 -10.68 14.51
C TYR A 227 -19.69 -11.58 14.78
N GLU A 228 -20.62 -11.14 15.63
CA GLU A 228 -21.85 -11.89 15.96
C GLU A 228 -22.72 -12.18 14.72
N ARG A 229 -22.77 -11.25 13.76
CA ARG A 229 -23.47 -11.49 12.48
C ARG A 229 -22.80 -12.56 11.60
N LEU A 230 -21.49 -12.73 11.73
CA LEU A 230 -20.73 -13.75 11.00
C LEU A 230 -20.80 -15.12 11.71
N GLY A 231 -20.93 -15.11 13.03
CA GLY A 231 -20.93 -16.30 13.88
C GLY A 231 -19.52 -16.80 14.23
N PRO A 232 -19.39 -17.58 15.31
CA PRO A 232 -18.10 -17.97 15.89
C PRO A 232 -17.21 -18.78 14.94
N GLU A 233 -17.80 -19.68 14.14
CA GLU A 233 -17.06 -20.53 13.20
C GLU A 233 -16.36 -19.70 12.12
N ARG A 234 -17.10 -18.78 11.47
CA ARG A 234 -16.55 -17.93 10.42
C ARG A 234 -15.55 -16.93 10.98
N VAL A 235 -15.82 -16.37 12.15
CA VAL A 235 -14.87 -15.44 12.80
C VAL A 235 -13.55 -16.14 13.10
N ALA A 236 -13.58 -17.35 13.66
CA ALA A 236 -12.38 -18.13 13.93
C ALA A 236 -11.62 -18.54 12.66
N ALA A 237 -12.33 -18.89 11.59
CA ALA A 237 -11.72 -19.37 10.35
C ALA A 237 -11.21 -18.24 9.43
N GLU A 238 -11.93 -17.12 9.38
CA GLU A 238 -11.69 -16.05 8.41
C GLU A 238 -10.97 -14.85 9.03
N LEU A 239 -11.33 -14.46 10.26
CA LEU A 239 -10.89 -13.18 10.85
C LEU A 239 -9.72 -13.31 11.82
N PHE A 240 -9.44 -14.53 12.31
CA PHE A 240 -8.37 -14.84 13.25
C PHE A 240 -7.56 -16.05 12.76
N THR A 241 -6.44 -16.35 13.44
CA THR A 241 -5.70 -17.61 13.22
C THR A 241 -6.08 -18.63 14.30
N ALA A 242 -5.87 -19.92 14.03
CA ALA A 242 -6.30 -21.01 14.91
C ALA A 242 -5.79 -20.88 16.36
N ASP A 243 -4.58 -20.31 16.53
CA ASP A 243 -3.89 -20.22 17.82
C ASP A 243 -3.89 -18.80 18.41
N ASP A 244 -4.57 -17.83 17.78
CA ASP A 244 -4.57 -16.43 18.21
C ASP A 244 -5.97 -15.82 18.24
N TRP A 245 -6.44 -15.48 19.44
CA TRP A 245 -7.74 -14.84 19.66
C TRP A 245 -7.67 -13.31 19.72
N THR A 246 -6.50 -12.69 19.53
CA THR A 246 -6.31 -11.24 19.64
C THR A 246 -5.92 -10.60 18.33
N HIS A 247 -5.00 -11.22 17.58
CA HIS A 247 -4.53 -10.66 16.33
C HIS A 247 -5.37 -11.16 15.15
N THR A 248 -5.80 -10.23 14.32
CA THR A 248 -6.68 -10.51 13.18
C THR A 248 -5.92 -10.84 11.91
N THR A 249 -6.53 -11.60 11.01
CA THR A 249 -6.11 -11.73 9.62
C THR A 249 -6.35 -10.42 8.85
N GLN A 250 -5.97 -10.36 7.57
CA GLN A 250 -6.34 -9.23 6.71
C GLN A 250 -7.86 -9.02 6.66
N ALA A 251 -8.64 -10.10 6.57
CA ALA A 251 -10.10 -10.02 6.57
C ALA A 251 -10.62 -9.45 7.89
N GLY A 252 -10.08 -9.89 9.03
CA GLY A 252 -10.44 -9.34 10.34
C GLY A 252 -10.07 -7.85 10.48
N ALA A 253 -8.90 -7.46 9.97
CA ALA A 253 -8.49 -6.05 9.95
C ALA A 253 -9.42 -5.18 9.09
N ILE A 254 -9.91 -5.70 7.95
CA ILE A 254 -10.91 -5.03 7.09
C ILE A 254 -12.24 -4.84 7.81
N VAL A 255 -12.72 -5.87 8.53
CA VAL A 255 -13.95 -5.77 9.33
C VAL A 255 -13.80 -4.70 10.42
N ASN A 256 -12.69 -4.71 11.15
CA ASN A 256 -12.42 -3.72 12.19
C ASN A 256 -12.29 -2.30 11.62
N ALA A 257 -11.58 -2.12 10.49
CA ALA A 257 -11.48 -0.81 9.84
C ALA A 257 -12.83 -0.30 9.33
N SER A 258 -13.68 -1.18 8.78
CA SER A 258 -15.05 -0.83 8.41
C SER A 258 -15.87 -0.34 9.61
N CYS A 259 -15.67 -0.93 10.79
CA CYS A 259 -16.30 -0.49 12.03
C CYS A 259 -15.79 0.87 12.48
N VAL A 260 -14.48 1.15 12.35
CA VAL A 260 -13.92 2.49 12.60
C VAL A 260 -14.57 3.53 11.68
N VAL A 261 -14.69 3.24 10.38
CA VAL A 261 -15.33 4.13 9.41
C VAL A 261 -16.81 4.36 9.74
N ALA A 262 -17.53 3.32 10.15
CA ALA A 262 -18.91 3.45 10.62
C ALA A 262 -19.00 4.38 11.84
N GLY A 263 -18.11 4.23 12.82
CA GLY A 263 -18.03 5.11 13.98
C GLY A 263 -17.69 6.57 13.63
N ILE A 264 -16.78 6.80 12.67
CA ILE A 264 -16.44 8.14 12.18
C ILE A 264 -17.67 8.82 11.54
N ARG A 265 -18.46 8.06 10.77
CA ARG A 265 -19.69 8.55 10.14
C ARG A 265 -20.78 8.88 11.16
N ASP A 266 -21.01 7.99 12.12
CA ASP A 266 -22.11 8.09 13.08
C ASP A 266 -21.95 9.27 14.04
N LEU A 267 -20.75 9.41 14.61
CA LEU A 267 -20.46 10.50 15.55
C LEU A 267 -20.34 11.87 14.87
N ALA A 268 -20.34 11.92 13.53
CA ALA A 268 -19.95 13.08 12.74
C ALA A 268 -18.69 13.73 13.33
N VAL A 269 -17.63 12.92 13.56
CA VAL A 269 -16.45 13.31 14.37
C VAL A 269 -15.70 14.48 13.71
N GLY A 270 -16.19 15.69 13.96
CA GLY A 270 -15.79 16.88 13.23
C GLY A 270 -15.79 16.68 11.72
N ASP A 271 -14.87 17.37 11.05
CA ASP A 271 -14.68 17.29 9.61
C ASP A 271 -14.03 15.97 9.15
N LEU A 272 -13.66 15.03 10.03
CA LEU A 272 -12.94 13.81 9.62
C LEU A 272 -13.76 12.96 8.63
N ALA A 273 -15.07 12.88 8.83
CA ALA A 273 -15.98 12.18 7.93
C ALA A 273 -15.98 12.78 6.51
N LEU A 274 -15.68 14.08 6.36
CA LEU A 274 -15.59 14.73 5.05
C LEU A 274 -14.40 14.23 4.23
N TYR A 275 -13.43 13.58 4.85
CA TYR A 275 -12.25 13.04 4.18
C TYR A 275 -12.39 11.55 3.84
N LEU A 276 -13.51 10.91 4.17
CA LEU A 276 -13.79 9.56 3.72
C LEU A 276 -13.95 9.53 2.20
N ALA A 277 -13.50 8.45 1.57
CA ALA A 277 -13.70 8.24 0.15
C ALA A 277 -15.20 8.04 -0.17
N ASP A 278 -15.63 8.53 -1.34
CA ASP A 278 -17.03 8.46 -1.79
C ASP A 278 -17.52 7.01 -2.00
N ASP A 279 -16.61 6.06 -2.23
CA ASP A 279 -16.90 4.62 -2.29
C ASP A 279 -16.10 3.82 -1.23
N PRO A 280 -16.69 3.54 -0.06
CA PRO A 280 -16.06 2.75 0.99
C PRO A 280 -16.03 1.24 0.72
N SER A 281 -16.62 0.75 -0.38
CA SER A 281 -16.76 -0.68 -0.67
C SER A 281 -15.60 -1.26 -1.49
N SER A 282 -14.64 -0.42 -1.88
CA SER A 282 -13.44 -0.84 -2.63
C SER A 282 -12.19 -0.64 -1.77
N PRO A 283 -11.55 -1.72 -1.25
CA PRO A 283 -10.28 -1.64 -0.53
C PRO A 283 -9.09 -1.21 -1.42
N ALA A 284 -9.32 -0.68 -2.63
CA ALA A 284 -8.31 -0.51 -3.67
C ALA A 284 -7.48 0.78 -3.59
N GLN A 285 -7.55 1.55 -2.50
CA GLN A 285 -6.73 2.77 -2.33
C GLN A 285 -5.98 2.78 -0.99
N ALA A 286 -5.40 1.65 -0.57
CA ALA A 286 -4.39 1.67 0.50
C ALA A 286 -3.31 2.73 0.17
N THR A 287 -2.70 3.34 1.20
CA THR A 287 -1.46 4.14 1.05
C THR A 287 -0.43 3.34 0.27
N GLN A 288 -0.48 3.50 -1.05
CA GLN A 288 0.49 2.99 -1.97
C GLN A 288 1.69 3.91 -1.76
N ARG A 289 2.88 3.33 -1.59
CA ARG A 289 4.12 4.10 -1.74
C ARG A 289 3.95 4.96 -3.00
N THR A 290 4.22 6.27 -2.91
CA THR A 290 4.08 7.17 -4.07
C THR A 290 4.94 6.69 -5.23
N ALA A 291 6.04 5.99 -4.92
CA ALA A 291 6.76 5.11 -5.81
C ALA A 291 7.60 4.10 -4.99
N TRP A 292 7.97 2.97 -5.59
CA TRP A 292 9.15 2.21 -5.20
C TRP A 292 10.30 2.66 -6.11
N ARG A 293 11.41 3.11 -5.53
CA ARG A 293 12.61 3.52 -6.30
C ARG A 293 13.77 2.64 -5.91
N PHE A 294 14.37 2.01 -6.90
CA PHE A 294 15.51 1.12 -6.73
C PHE A 294 16.67 1.65 -7.57
N ASP A 295 17.75 1.99 -6.87
CA ASP A 295 19.02 2.42 -7.44
C ASP A 295 19.93 1.20 -7.55
N PHE A 296 20.37 0.84 -8.74
CA PHE A 296 21.14 -0.37 -8.97
C PHE A 296 22.63 -0.04 -9.03
N GLY A 297 23.42 -0.59 -8.12
CA GLY A 297 24.85 -0.31 -8.06
C GLY A 297 25.42 -0.37 -6.65
N ALA A 298 26.68 0.02 -6.50
CA ALA A 298 27.42 -0.04 -5.25
C ALA A 298 27.47 1.29 -4.48
N GLN A 299 27.09 2.40 -5.09
CA GLN A 299 27.19 3.73 -4.48
C GLN A 299 25.95 4.07 -3.64
N GLU A 300 26.14 4.86 -2.58
CA GLU A 300 25.07 5.32 -1.71
C GLU A 300 24.11 6.29 -2.43
N THR A 301 22.82 6.23 -2.08
CA THR A 301 21.71 6.82 -2.82
C THR A 301 21.24 8.14 -2.21
N SER A 302 20.26 8.80 -2.85
CA SER A 302 19.44 9.82 -2.21
C SER A 302 18.49 9.23 -1.16
N ASP A 303 18.01 10.06 -0.22
CA ASP A 303 17.12 9.67 0.89
C ASP A 303 15.79 8.99 0.45
N ASP A 304 15.41 9.10 -0.83
CA ASP A 304 14.12 8.66 -1.37
C ASP A 304 14.18 7.42 -2.28
N ALA A 305 15.36 6.81 -2.42
CA ALA A 305 15.60 5.59 -3.19
C ALA A 305 16.35 4.54 -2.38
N VAL A 306 16.15 3.27 -2.74
CA VAL A 306 16.79 2.13 -2.08
C VAL A 306 17.92 1.63 -2.94
N ASN A 307 19.14 1.55 -2.39
CA ASN A 307 20.27 0.92 -3.05
C ASN A 307 20.04 -0.59 -3.22
N VAL A 308 20.39 -1.13 -4.39
CA VAL A 308 20.41 -2.56 -4.70
C VAL A 308 21.73 -2.88 -5.40
N SER A 309 22.65 -3.47 -4.65
CA SER A 309 23.92 -3.96 -5.16
C SER A 309 23.73 -5.28 -5.91
N ALA A 310 24.62 -5.58 -6.85
CA ALA A 310 24.66 -6.85 -7.59
C ALA A 310 24.65 -8.11 -6.72
N THR A 311 25.03 -8.01 -5.44
CA THR A 311 24.99 -9.12 -4.47
C THR A 311 23.66 -9.29 -3.75
N ASP A 312 22.72 -8.37 -3.95
CA ASP A 312 21.42 -8.37 -3.29
C ASP A 312 20.46 -9.36 -3.94
N ALA A 313 20.62 -10.63 -3.58
CA ALA A 313 19.65 -11.67 -3.93
C ALA A 313 18.25 -11.31 -3.41
N TYR A 314 17.20 -11.71 -4.14
CA TYR A 314 15.83 -11.53 -3.68
C TYR A 314 15.67 -12.16 -2.30
N ASP A 315 15.23 -11.35 -1.36
CA ASP A 315 14.94 -11.77 0.00
C ASP A 315 13.49 -11.38 0.32
N ALA A 316 12.70 -12.35 0.77
CA ALA A 316 11.29 -12.14 1.03
C ALA A 316 11.03 -11.14 2.17
N ASN A 317 11.92 -11.07 3.17
CA ASN A 317 11.79 -10.13 4.30
C ASN A 317 12.04 -8.68 3.86
N ARG A 318 13.03 -8.51 2.99
CA ARG A 318 13.39 -7.23 2.37
C ARG A 318 12.36 -6.81 1.32
N GLY A 319 11.75 -7.79 0.65
CA GLY A 319 10.73 -7.59 -0.37
C GLY A 319 11.29 -7.11 -1.71
N TYR A 320 12.60 -7.24 -1.94
CA TYR A 320 13.21 -6.98 -3.25
C TYR A 320 14.57 -7.65 -3.37
N GLY A 321 15.06 -7.72 -4.61
CA GLY A 321 16.41 -8.15 -4.97
C GLY A 321 16.44 -8.92 -6.29
N PHE A 322 17.64 -9.36 -6.67
CA PHE A 322 17.87 -10.11 -7.89
C PHE A 322 17.50 -11.59 -7.72
N GLU A 323 16.73 -12.16 -8.64
CA GLU A 323 16.44 -13.60 -8.60
C GLU A 323 17.68 -14.39 -9.02
N ASN A 324 17.92 -15.50 -8.33
CA ASN A 324 19.11 -16.32 -8.57
C ASN A 324 18.89 -17.18 -9.83
N ALA A 325 19.28 -16.66 -10.99
CA ALA A 325 19.34 -17.44 -12.21
C ALA A 325 20.68 -18.18 -12.27
N ALA A 326 20.63 -19.52 -12.30
CA ALA A 326 21.81 -20.34 -12.52
C ALA A 326 22.57 -19.82 -13.76
N GLN A 327 23.88 -19.58 -13.63
CA GLN A 327 24.78 -19.09 -14.69
C GLN A 327 24.78 -17.59 -14.98
N THR A 328 24.10 -16.75 -14.19
CA THR A 328 24.16 -15.29 -14.38
C THR A 328 24.91 -14.62 -13.23
N THR A 329 26.06 -14.01 -13.54
CA THR A 329 26.80 -13.17 -12.59
C THR A 329 26.47 -11.71 -12.84
N ILE A 330 25.77 -11.11 -11.89
CA ILE A 330 25.48 -9.67 -11.88
C ILE A 330 26.69 -8.95 -11.27
N ARG A 331 27.03 -7.79 -11.82
CA ARG A 331 28.15 -6.94 -11.38
C ARG A 331 27.73 -5.48 -11.30
N ASN A 332 28.25 -4.77 -10.30
CA ASN A 332 28.14 -3.31 -10.21
C ASN A 332 29.08 -2.69 -11.26
N VAL A 333 28.58 -1.73 -12.02
CA VAL A 333 29.35 -1.00 -13.04
C VAL A 333 29.08 0.50 -12.93
N ALA A 334 30.08 1.33 -13.18
CA ALA A 334 29.87 2.77 -13.25
C ALA A 334 29.09 3.13 -14.52
N VAL A 335 28.12 4.04 -14.40
CA VAL A 335 27.47 4.63 -15.57
C VAL A 335 28.25 5.88 -15.94
N VAL A 336 28.64 6.02 -17.20
CA VAL A 336 29.25 7.26 -17.70
C VAL A 336 28.18 8.34 -17.68
N THR A 337 28.09 9.10 -16.59
CA THR A 337 27.13 10.18 -16.43
C THR A 337 27.76 11.54 -16.72
N ASP A 338 26.90 12.43 -17.23
CA ASP A 338 27.03 13.87 -17.07
C ASP A 338 26.75 14.17 -15.59
N GLU A 339 27.61 14.94 -14.89
CA GLU A 339 27.54 15.20 -13.44
C GLU A 339 26.17 15.77 -12.96
N SER A 340 25.30 16.18 -13.90
CA SER A 340 23.93 16.63 -13.68
C SER A 340 22.87 15.52 -13.45
N ALA A 341 23.21 14.23 -13.56
CA ALA A 341 22.24 13.13 -13.60
C ALA A 341 21.61 12.71 -12.24
N GLY A 342 22.16 13.18 -11.12
CA GLY A 342 21.70 12.82 -9.77
C GLY A 342 22.11 11.39 -9.33
N PRO A 343 21.92 11.03 -8.04
CA PRO A 343 22.43 9.78 -7.46
C PRO A 343 21.87 8.50 -8.12
N LEU A 344 20.58 8.51 -8.47
CA LEU A 344 19.81 7.40 -9.08
C LEU A 344 20.31 6.89 -10.45
N ARG A 345 21.40 7.46 -10.98
CA ARG A 345 21.88 7.23 -12.34
C ARG A 345 23.40 7.13 -12.42
N SER A 346 24.12 7.22 -11.30
CA SER A 346 25.60 7.27 -11.28
C SER A 346 26.27 5.91 -11.52
N ASP A 347 25.59 4.83 -11.18
CA ASP A 347 26.03 3.46 -11.36
C ASP A 347 24.88 2.54 -11.76
N ALA A 348 25.21 1.30 -12.09
CA ALA A 348 24.29 0.32 -12.63
C ALA A 348 24.65 -1.10 -12.19
N CYS A 349 23.68 -1.99 -12.32
CA CYS A 349 23.93 -3.43 -12.39
C CYS A 349 24.01 -3.87 -13.86
N ALA A 350 24.92 -4.79 -14.15
CA ALA A 350 25.10 -5.39 -15.47
C ALA A 350 25.37 -6.89 -15.35
N ALA A 351 25.12 -7.63 -16.42
CA ALA A 351 25.46 -9.06 -16.52
C ALA A 351 25.88 -9.43 -17.95
N ASP A 352 26.43 -10.64 -18.13
CA ASP A 352 26.77 -11.17 -19.47
C ASP A 352 25.57 -11.83 -20.16
N HIS A 353 24.56 -12.22 -19.37
CA HIS A 353 23.31 -12.83 -19.80
C HIS A 353 22.12 -12.12 -19.14
N GLY A 354 20.90 -12.46 -19.56
CA GLY A 354 19.70 -11.90 -18.96
C GLY A 354 19.60 -12.17 -17.46
N PHE A 355 19.17 -11.17 -16.69
CA PHE A 355 19.01 -11.26 -15.24
C PHE A 355 17.63 -10.75 -14.82
N TYR A 356 17.24 -11.07 -13.59
CA TYR A 356 15.90 -10.80 -13.09
C TYR A 356 15.96 -10.00 -11.80
N PHE A 357 15.06 -9.04 -11.67
CA PHE A 357 14.84 -8.30 -10.44
C PHE A 357 13.39 -8.41 -10.01
N SER A 358 13.16 -8.67 -8.73
CA SER A 358 11.83 -8.79 -8.14
C SER A 358 11.63 -7.74 -7.06
N ALA A 359 10.42 -7.20 -6.96
CA ALA A 359 9.99 -6.35 -5.87
C ALA A 359 8.56 -6.72 -5.43
N ALA A 360 8.34 -6.92 -4.14
CA ALA A 360 7.03 -7.12 -3.56
C ALA A 360 6.21 -5.82 -3.69
N VAL A 361 5.14 -5.90 -4.48
CA VAL A 361 4.19 -4.82 -4.68
C VAL A 361 2.77 -5.39 -4.61
N PRO A 362 1.80 -4.69 -4.01
CA PRO A 362 0.41 -5.15 -3.96
C PRO A 362 -0.17 -5.40 -5.36
N GLU A 363 -1.25 -6.19 -5.45
CA GLU A 363 -2.03 -6.29 -6.68
C GLU A 363 -2.44 -4.90 -7.20
N GLY A 364 -2.29 -4.68 -8.50
CA GLY A 364 -2.68 -3.43 -9.14
C GLY A 364 -1.90 -3.14 -10.41
N ASN A 365 -2.18 -1.96 -10.97
CA ASN A 365 -1.48 -1.43 -12.12
C ASN A 365 -0.36 -0.50 -11.67
N TYR A 366 0.77 -0.61 -12.36
CA TYR A 366 1.96 0.16 -12.07
C TYR A 366 2.58 0.71 -13.35
N ARG A 367 2.99 1.96 -13.30
CA ARG A 367 3.84 2.58 -14.30
C ARG A 367 5.29 2.39 -13.88
N VAL A 368 6.06 1.69 -14.69
CA VAL A 368 7.46 1.38 -14.42
C VAL A 368 8.34 2.22 -15.34
N ARG A 369 9.29 2.95 -14.76
CA ARG A 369 10.37 3.63 -15.48
C ARG A 369 11.65 2.85 -15.29
N VAL A 370 12.35 2.62 -16.39
CA VAL A 370 13.68 2.00 -16.42
C VAL A 370 14.69 3.08 -16.79
N LEU A 371 15.74 3.22 -15.97
CA LEU A 371 16.72 4.30 -16.03
C LEU A 371 18.05 3.81 -16.62
N GLU A 372 18.60 4.60 -17.55
CA GLU A 372 19.85 4.30 -18.28
C GLU A 372 19.93 2.85 -18.79
N PRO A 373 18.92 2.36 -19.52
CA PRO A 373 18.97 1.01 -20.06
C PRO A 373 20.08 0.89 -21.11
N SER A 374 20.74 -0.27 -21.17
CA SER A 374 21.67 -0.55 -22.26
C SER A 374 20.97 -0.45 -23.64
N PRO A 375 21.69 -0.12 -24.74
CA PRO A 375 21.06 0.31 -25.99
C PRO A 375 20.06 -0.66 -26.65
N GLN A 376 20.19 -1.97 -26.38
CA GLN A 376 19.35 -3.05 -26.94
C GLN A 376 18.63 -3.84 -25.84
N LEU A 377 18.36 -3.20 -24.71
CA LEU A 377 17.69 -3.84 -23.58
C LEU A 377 16.26 -4.25 -23.95
N THR A 378 15.98 -5.54 -23.81
CA THR A 378 14.63 -6.11 -23.78
C THR A 378 14.18 -6.19 -22.33
N VAL A 379 12.95 -5.76 -22.05
CA VAL A 379 12.34 -5.91 -20.72
C VAL A 379 11.07 -6.72 -20.84
N LYS A 380 11.00 -7.80 -20.06
CA LYS A 380 9.78 -8.58 -19.88
C LYS A 380 9.34 -8.53 -18.42
N ALA A 381 8.04 -8.67 -18.17
CA ALA A 381 7.46 -8.68 -16.83
C ALA A 381 6.76 -10.00 -16.52
N GLU A 382 6.84 -10.41 -15.25
CA GLU A 382 6.31 -11.65 -14.70
C GLU A 382 6.69 -12.87 -15.56
N LEU A 383 5.69 -13.60 -16.03
CA LEU A 383 5.82 -14.74 -16.89
C LEU A 383 6.04 -14.33 -18.37
N ARG A 384 7.06 -13.48 -18.58
CA ARG A 384 7.57 -13.05 -19.89
C ARG A 384 6.62 -12.19 -20.74
N ARG A 385 5.75 -11.38 -20.12
CA ARG A 385 4.99 -10.34 -20.86
C ARG A 385 5.96 -9.32 -21.44
N LEU A 386 5.94 -9.11 -22.75
CA LEU A 386 6.91 -8.25 -23.41
C LEU A 386 6.56 -6.78 -23.22
N MET A 387 7.40 -6.03 -22.51
CA MET A 387 7.15 -4.63 -22.16
C MET A 387 8.00 -3.68 -22.99
N ILE A 388 9.25 -4.06 -23.26
CA ILE A 388 10.20 -3.29 -24.08
C ILE A 388 10.91 -4.26 -25.03
N ASP A 389 10.87 -3.95 -26.32
CA ASP A 389 11.58 -4.69 -27.36
C ASP A 389 13.05 -4.21 -27.50
N GLY A 390 14.04 -5.08 -27.42
CA GLY A 390 15.45 -4.72 -27.57
C GLY A 390 15.88 -4.36 -28.99
N LEU A 391 15.04 -4.59 -30.02
CA LEU A 391 15.38 -4.33 -31.41
C LEU A 391 15.39 -2.84 -31.79
N GLN A 392 14.88 -1.98 -30.94
CA GLN A 392 14.81 -0.54 -31.19
C GLN A 392 15.73 0.23 -30.25
N ARG A 393 16.51 1.16 -30.81
CA ARG A 393 17.43 2.02 -30.04
C ARG A 393 16.66 2.82 -28.98
N ARG A 394 17.09 2.75 -27.72
CA ARG A 394 16.37 3.34 -26.59
C ARG A 394 16.90 4.70 -26.18
N ALA A 395 16.00 5.53 -25.66
CA ALA A 395 16.35 6.73 -24.92
C ALA A 395 16.95 6.34 -23.56
N LYS A 396 17.64 7.27 -22.91
CA LYS A 396 18.20 7.09 -21.54
C LYS A 396 17.15 6.81 -20.45
N ARG A 397 15.87 6.86 -20.79
CA ARG A 397 14.73 6.53 -19.93
C ARG A 397 13.61 5.95 -20.77
N VAL A 398 13.03 4.86 -20.31
CA VAL A 398 11.92 4.17 -20.97
C VAL A 398 10.85 3.82 -19.94
N GLU A 399 9.59 3.77 -20.36
CA GLU A 399 8.45 3.61 -19.46
C GLU A 399 7.43 2.64 -20.07
N PHE A 400 6.75 1.88 -19.23
CA PHE A 400 5.62 1.02 -19.58
C PHE A 400 4.65 0.91 -18.40
N THR A 401 3.44 0.40 -18.65
CA THR A 401 2.47 0.05 -17.60
C THR A 401 2.35 -1.47 -17.51
N VAL A 402 2.40 -2.00 -16.28
CA VAL A 402 2.31 -3.42 -15.95
C VAL A 402 1.20 -3.66 -14.94
N ASN A 403 0.49 -4.77 -15.09
CA ASN A 403 -0.42 -5.28 -14.07
C ASN A 403 0.30 -6.36 -13.24
N VAL A 404 0.24 -6.24 -11.92
CA VAL A 404 0.61 -7.29 -10.96
C VAL A 404 -0.67 -7.86 -10.38
N ARG A 405 -0.81 -9.18 -10.38
CA ARG A 405 -2.06 -9.87 -10.02
C ARG A 405 -1.93 -10.70 -8.74
N SER A 406 -3.01 -10.79 -7.99
CA SER A 406 -3.17 -11.74 -6.89
C SER A 406 -4.25 -12.77 -7.22
N ARG A 407 -4.15 -13.96 -6.62
CA ARG A 407 -5.20 -14.98 -6.72
C ARG A 407 -6.37 -14.74 -5.78
N ILE A 408 -6.27 -13.78 -4.85
CA ILE A 408 -7.25 -13.55 -3.78
C ILE A 408 -8.37 -12.63 -4.27
N LEU A 409 -9.62 -13.00 -4.06
CA LEU A 409 -10.79 -12.17 -4.34
C LEU A 409 -11.15 -11.32 -3.12
N PRO A 410 -11.90 -10.20 -3.29
CA PRO A 410 -12.29 -9.33 -2.18
C PRO A 410 -13.03 -10.03 -1.03
N ASN A 411 -13.75 -11.11 -1.33
CA ASN A 411 -14.46 -11.93 -0.35
C ASN A 411 -13.61 -13.03 0.30
N GLY A 412 -12.29 -13.03 0.08
CA GLY A 412 -11.35 -14.03 0.62
C GLY A 412 -11.31 -15.35 -0.16
N ALA A 413 -12.17 -15.56 -1.16
CA ALA A 413 -12.04 -16.70 -2.06
C ALA A 413 -10.76 -16.60 -2.90
N THR A 414 -10.33 -17.70 -3.52
CA THR A 414 -9.13 -17.70 -4.38
C THR A 414 -9.39 -18.30 -5.75
N VAL A 415 -8.67 -17.79 -6.75
CA VAL A 415 -8.55 -18.42 -8.08
C VAL A 415 -7.92 -19.80 -7.92
N LYS A 416 -8.55 -20.81 -8.53
CA LYS A 416 -8.06 -22.19 -8.47
C LYS A 416 -6.92 -22.39 -9.47
N LEU A 417 -5.70 -22.42 -8.97
CA LEU A 417 -4.48 -22.60 -9.76
C LEU A 417 -4.24 -24.08 -10.15
N LYS A 418 -3.78 -24.31 -11.38
CA LYS A 418 -3.25 -25.62 -11.82
C LYS A 418 -1.93 -25.94 -11.11
N PRO A 419 -1.46 -27.21 -11.07
CA PRO A 419 -0.22 -27.57 -10.40
C PRO A 419 0.99 -26.74 -10.85
N ARG A 420 1.18 -26.55 -12.16
CA ARG A 420 2.28 -25.75 -12.74
C ARG A 420 2.22 -24.25 -12.39
N GLU A 421 1.03 -23.71 -12.09
CA GLU A 421 0.85 -22.34 -11.60
C GLU A 421 1.31 -22.13 -10.16
N LYS A 422 1.60 -23.23 -9.46
CA LYS A 422 2.15 -23.21 -8.10
C LYS A 422 3.66 -23.45 -8.08
N THR A 423 4.25 -23.77 -9.24
CA THR A 423 5.67 -24.07 -9.39
C THR A 423 6.29 -23.18 -10.47
N ASP A 424 6.23 -23.60 -11.73
CA ASP A 424 7.01 -23.02 -12.83
C ASP A 424 6.39 -21.72 -13.37
N GLU A 425 5.10 -21.50 -13.13
CA GLU A 425 4.37 -20.29 -13.54
C GLU A 425 4.07 -19.37 -12.33
N ILE A 426 4.73 -19.59 -11.17
CA ILE A 426 4.39 -18.94 -9.89
C ILE A 426 4.56 -17.41 -9.90
N TRP A 427 5.45 -16.85 -10.72
CA TRP A 427 5.64 -15.39 -10.89
C TRP A 427 4.38 -14.68 -11.39
N SER A 428 3.40 -15.44 -11.87
CA SER A 428 2.09 -14.93 -12.16
C SER A 428 1.23 -14.64 -10.93
N TRP A 429 1.56 -15.16 -9.75
CA TRP A 429 0.61 -15.28 -8.63
C TRP A 429 1.26 -15.08 -7.25
N ASP A 430 2.51 -14.62 -7.21
CA ASP A 430 3.32 -14.52 -6.00
C ASP A 430 3.34 -13.14 -5.34
N GLU A 431 2.50 -12.21 -5.83
CA GLU A 431 2.35 -10.85 -5.28
C GLU A 431 3.65 -10.04 -5.37
N ARG A 432 4.42 -10.28 -6.44
CA ARG A 432 5.65 -9.55 -6.78
C ARG A 432 5.56 -9.00 -8.19
N LEU A 433 6.28 -7.90 -8.42
CA LEU A 433 6.68 -7.46 -9.75
C LEU A 433 8.03 -8.09 -10.06
N THR A 434 8.06 -9.02 -11.01
CA THR A 434 9.31 -9.61 -11.51
C THR A 434 9.64 -9.06 -12.89
N LEU A 435 10.84 -8.51 -13.08
CA LEU A 435 11.32 -7.99 -14.37
C LEU A 435 12.52 -8.80 -14.86
N GLU A 436 12.47 -9.25 -16.12
CA GLU A 436 13.60 -9.82 -16.84
C GLU A 436 14.27 -8.72 -17.69
N PHE A 437 15.55 -8.48 -17.46
CA PHE A 437 16.41 -7.60 -18.24
C PHE A 437 17.28 -8.45 -19.17
N ASN A 438 17.07 -8.33 -20.47
CA ASN A 438 17.71 -9.19 -21.47
C ASN A 438 18.29 -8.37 -22.65
N GLY A 439 19.09 -9.01 -23.50
CA GLY A 439 19.82 -8.38 -24.61
C GLY A 439 21.33 -8.59 -24.51
N PRO A 440 22.13 -8.08 -25.45
CA PRO A 440 23.59 -8.19 -25.38
C PRO A 440 24.15 -7.31 -24.26
N GLY A 441 24.74 -7.92 -23.23
CA GLY A 441 25.31 -7.22 -22.07
C GLY A 441 24.29 -6.30 -21.39
N PRO A 442 23.17 -6.85 -20.87
CA PRO A 442 22.10 -6.04 -20.31
C PRO A 442 22.62 -5.26 -19.09
N SER A 443 22.24 -3.99 -19.02
CA SER A 443 22.55 -3.12 -17.87
C SER A 443 21.44 -2.10 -17.67
N VAL A 444 21.22 -1.74 -16.41
CA VAL A 444 20.21 -0.78 -15.96
C VAL A 444 20.67 -0.11 -14.68
N ALA A 445 20.54 1.22 -14.62
CA ALA A 445 20.93 2.03 -13.46
C ALA A 445 19.88 2.00 -12.35
N GLY A 446 18.62 1.81 -12.69
CA GLY A 446 17.58 1.72 -11.67
C GLY A 446 16.20 1.61 -12.27
N ILE A 447 15.22 1.40 -11.40
CA ILE A 447 13.80 1.44 -11.77
C ILE A 447 12.99 2.26 -10.76
N GLU A 448 11.96 2.92 -11.28
CA GLU A 448 10.92 3.56 -10.48
C GLU A 448 9.58 2.89 -10.80
N VAL A 449 8.87 2.43 -9.77
CA VAL A 449 7.56 1.78 -9.88
C VAL A 449 6.54 2.70 -9.24
N PHE A 450 5.67 3.30 -10.05
CA PHE A 450 4.60 4.16 -9.58
C PHE A 450 3.27 3.42 -9.65
N PRO A 451 2.44 3.50 -8.62
CA PRO A 451 1.02 3.20 -8.77
C PRO A 451 0.39 3.89 -9.99
N ASP A 452 -0.43 3.17 -10.75
CA ASP A 452 -1.22 3.72 -11.85
C ASP A 452 -2.70 3.33 -11.67
N LEU A 453 -3.31 3.88 -10.62
CA LEU A 453 -4.67 3.53 -10.18
C LEU A 453 -5.76 3.86 -11.20
N ASP A 454 -5.49 4.79 -12.11
CA ASP A 454 -6.42 5.28 -13.12
C ASP A 454 -6.18 4.65 -14.51
N ALA A 455 -5.16 3.80 -14.65
CA ALA A 455 -4.85 3.17 -15.93
C ALA A 455 -6.01 2.27 -16.37
N PRO A 456 -6.63 2.52 -17.54
CA PRO A 456 -7.56 1.58 -18.14
C PRO A 456 -6.89 0.23 -18.34
N THR A 457 -7.60 -0.82 -17.99
CA THR A 457 -7.09 -2.19 -17.99
C THR A 457 -7.76 -3.01 -19.08
N ILE A 458 -6.93 -3.67 -19.88
CA ILE A 458 -7.35 -4.70 -20.81
C ILE A 458 -7.17 -6.05 -20.12
N PHE A 459 -8.26 -6.61 -19.64
CA PHE A 459 -8.31 -7.96 -19.11
C PHE A 459 -8.37 -8.96 -20.24
N LEU A 460 -7.50 -9.98 -20.20
CA LEU A 460 -7.53 -11.09 -21.14
C LEU A 460 -7.99 -12.36 -20.42
N THR A 461 -8.79 -13.15 -21.11
CA THR A 461 -9.12 -14.51 -20.69
C THR A 461 -9.17 -15.43 -21.90
N GLY A 462 -8.70 -16.66 -21.72
CA GLY A 462 -8.58 -17.61 -22.82
C GLY A 462 -7.71 -18.80 -22.49
N ASP A 463 -7.25 -19.48 -23.53
CA ASP A 463 -6.50 -20.72 -23.47
C ASP A 463 -4.98 -20.54 -23.70
N SER A 464 -4.31 -21.58 -24.21
CA SER A 464 -2.86 -21.60 -24.47
C SER A 464 -2.38 -20.56 -25.48
N ILE A 465 -3.22 -20.09 -26.39
CA ILE A 465 -2.81 -19.07 -27.38
C ILE A 465 -3.04 -17.64 -26.90
N VAL A 466 -3.59 -17.47 -25.69
CA VAL A 466 -3.77 -16.17 -25.01
C VAL A 466 -2.86 -16.02 -23.78
N THR A 467 -2.65 -17.09 -23.02
CA THR A 467 -1.92 -17.09 -21.72
C THR A 467 -0.48 -16.60 -21.79
N ASP A 468 0.05 -16.10 -20.68
CA ASP A 468 1.49 -15.93 -20.53
C ASP A 468 2.18 -17.31 -20.57
N GLN A 469 3.21 -17.47 -21.43
CA GLN A 469 3.93 -18.73 -21.61
C GLN A 469 5.27 -18.71 -20.86
N PRO A 470 5.56 -19.70 -20.00
CA PRO A 470 6.74 -19.67 -19.12
C PRO A 470 8.08 -19.88 -19.83
N HIS A 471 8.09 -20.53 -20.99
CA HIS A 471 9.34 -20.98 -21.63
C HIS A 471 9.42 -20.63 -23.12
N GLU A 472 10.63 -20.27 -23.57
CA GLU A 472 10.93 -20.10 -24.99
C GLU A 472 11.03 -21.46 -25.71
N PRO A 473 10.67 -21.56 -27.01
CA PRO A 473 10.27 -20.46 -27.91
C PRO A 473 8.75 -20.16 -27.90
N TRP A 474 7.96 -20.81 -27.04
CA TRP A 474 6.51 -20.61 -27.02
C TRP A 474 6.14 -19.21 -26.52
N ASN A 475 5.20 -18.60 -27.23
CA ASN A 475 4.61 -17.30 -26.93
C ASN A 475 3.14 -17.29 -27.36
N SER A 476 2.37 -16.40 -26.77
CA SER A 476 0.96 -16.17 -27.09
C SER A 476 0.73 -14.73 -27.54
N TRP A 477 -0.40 -14.43 -28.17
CA TRP A 477 -0.68 -13.05 -28.55
C TRP A 477 -0.95 -12.16 -27.32
N GLY A 478 -1.57 -12.72 -26.28
CA GLY A 478 -1.88 -11.98 -25.04
C GLY A 478 -0.60 -11.57 -24.28
N GLN A 479 0.42 -12.41 -24.31
CA GLN A 479 1.74 -12.13 -23.74
C GLN A 479 2.49 -11.01 -24.49
N MET A 480 2.24 -10.84 -25.78
CA MET A 480 2.87 -9.82 -26.64
C MET A 480 2.08 -8.52 -26.72
N LEU A 481 0.80 -8.56 -26.35
CA LEU A 481 -0.11 -7.42 -26.43
C LEU A 481 0.39 -6.14 -25.72
N PRO A 482 1.06 -6.19 -24.54
CA PRO A 482 1.51 -4.99 -23.84
C PRO A 482 2.42 -4.09 -24.69
N LEU A 483 3.24 -4.67 -25.57
CA LEU A 483 4.18 -3.95 -26.45
C LEU A 483 3.50 -2.90 -27.34
N PHE A 484 2.21 -3.10 -27.67
CA PHE A 484 1.49 -2.24 -28.61
C PHE A 484 0.82 -1.03 -27.95
N PHE A 485 0.90 -0.90 -26.62
CA PHE A 485 0.29 0.19 -25.89
C PHE A 485 1.32 1.19 -25.36
N LYS A 486 0.94 2.46 -25.33
CA LYS A 486 1.71 3.50 -24.63
C LYS A 486 1.59 3.31 -23.11
N PRO A 487 2.52 3.84 -22.30
CA PRO A 487 2.33 3.95 -20.87
C PRO A 487 0.98 4.59 -20.52
N GLY A 488 0.33 4.07 -19.49
CA GLY A 488 -1.02 4.46 -19.04
C GLY A 488 -2.12 3.45 -19.39
N ILE A 489 -1.83 2.36 -20.11
CA ILE A 489 -2.77 1.26 -20.37
C ILE A 489 -2.18 -0.04 -19.85
N ALA A 490 -2.91 -0.72 -18.97
CA ALA A 490 -2.49 -1.99 -18.39
C ALA A 490 -3.07 -3.18 -19.17
N VAL A 491 -2.33 -4.29 -19.23
CA VAL A 491 -2.83 -5.57 -19.74
C VAL A 491 -2.73 -6.60 -18.62
N ALA A 492 -3.88 -7.16 -18.23
CA ALA A 492 -4.01 -8.13 -17.15
C ALA A 492 -4.44 -9.50 -17.72
N ASN A 493 -3.48 -10.41 -17.91
CA ASN A 493 -3.71 -11.63 -18.69
C ASN A 493 -4.14 -12.85 -17.86
N TYR A 494 -5.42 -13.00 -17.55
CA TYR A 494 -5.93 -14.11 -16.73
C TYR A 494 -6.16 -15.42 -17.51
N ALA A 495 -5.82 -15.48 -18.79
CA ALA A 495 -5.88 -16.71 -19.58
C ALA A 495 -4.97 -17.81 -19.01
N GLN A 496 -5.28 -19.06 -19.31
CA GLN A 496 -4.43 -20.17 -18.91
C GLN A 496 -4.47 -21.35 -19.89
N SER A 497 -3.29 -21.93 -20.14
CA SER A 497 -3.10 -23.05 -21.07
C SER A 497 -4.06 -24.22 -20.79
N GLY A 498 -4.78 -24.66 -21.82
CA GLY A 498 -5.73 -25.78 -21.73
C GLY A 498 -6.96 -25.49 -20.86
N GLU A 499 -7.42 -24.24 -20.82
CA GLU A 499 -8.73 -23.91 -20.27
C GLU A 499 -9.80 -23.81 -21.36
N SER A 500 -11.01 -24.25 -21.02
CA SER A 500 -12.26 -23.88 -21.67
C SER A 500 -12.98 -22.83 -20.82
N ILE A 501 -14.00 -22.18 -21.38
CA ILE A 501 -14.88 -21.25 -20.63
C ILE A 501 -15.37 -21.89 -19.33
N ARG A 502 -15.84 -23.15 -19.38
CA ARG A 502 -16.32 -23.87 -18.20
C ARG A 502 -15.24 -24.03 -17.13
N SER A 503 -14.02 -24.37 -17.52
CA SER A 503 -12.94 -24.53 -16.54
C SER A 503 -12.48 -23.18 -15.96
N SER A 504 -12.46 -22.11 -16.76
CA SER A 504 -12.09 -20.78 -16.29
C SER A 504 -13.11 -20.21 -15.30
N LEU A 505 -14.40 -20.41 -15.56
CA LEU A 505 -15.49 -20.11 -14.62
C LEU A 505 -15.35 -20.93 -13.33
N GLY A 506 -15.18 -22.26 -13.46
CA GLY A 506 -14.99 -23.13 -12.31
C GLY A 506 -13.72 -22.84 -11.50
N ALA A 507 -12.72 -22.22 -12.12
CA ALA A 507 -11.50 -21.75 -11.48
C ALA A 507 -11.61 -20.33 -10.90
N ARG A 508 -12.76 -19.66 -11.05
CA ARG A 508 -13.02 -18.29 -10.57
C ARG A 508 -12.17 -17.20 -11.21
N ARG A 509 -11.64 -17.43 -12.42
CA ARG A 509 -10.86 -16.42 -13.14
C ARG A 509 -11.72 -15.25 -13.59
N PHE A 510 -12.93 -15.54 -14.08
CA PHE A 510 -13.91 -14.52 -14.41
C PHE A 510 -14.34 -13.73 -13.18
N ASP A 511 -14.64 -14.40 -12.05
CA ASP A 511 -14.96 -13.73 -10.79
C ASP A 511 -13.85 -12.77 -10.37
N LYS A 512 -12.59 -13.18 -10.55
CA LYS A 512 -11.43 -12.34 -10.25
C LYS A 512 -11.36 -11.12 -11.17
N ILE A 513 -11.51 -11.31 -12.49
CA ILE A 513 -11.56 -10.20 -13.46
C ILE A 513 -12.68 -9.22 -13.09
N TYR A 514 -13.90 -9.71 -12.88
CA TYR A 514 -15.06 -8.87 -12.58
C TYR A 514 -14.95 -8.14 -11.25
N SER A 515 -14.20 -8.68 -10.29
CA SER A 515 -13.91 -8.01 -9.03
C SER A 515 -12.95 -6.81 -9.17
N LEU A 516 -12.23 -6.71 -10.29
CA LEU A 516 -11.24 -5.67 -10.56
C LEU A 516 -11.69 -4.66 -11.61
N MET A 517 -12.51 -5.10 -12.56
CA MET A 517 -12.97 -4.28 -13.68
C MET A 517 -13.73 -3.03 -13.24
N ARG A 518 -13.48 -1.93 -13.95
CA ARG A 518 -14.13 -0.63 -13.77
C ARG A 518 -14.67 -0.13 -15.11
N GLN A 519 -15.46 0.93 -15.06
CA GLN A 519 -15.91 1.61 -16.27
C GLN A 519 -14.72 2.13 -17.08
N GLY A 520 -14.66 1.79 -18.37
CA GLY A 520 -13.54 2.15 -19.26
C GLY A 520 -12.52 1.03 -19.49
N ASP A 521 -12.62 -0.07 -18.72
CA ASP A 521 -11.83 -1.27 -18.96
C ASP A 521 -12.38 -2.13 -20.10
N PHE A 522 -11.53 -3.00 -20.64
CA PHE A 522 -11.88 -3.93 -21.71
C PHE A 522 -11.67 -5.37 -21.24
N LEU A 523 -12.57 -6.27 -21.62
CA LEU A 523 -12.39 -7.71 -21.47
C LEU A 523 -12.33 -8.36 -22.85
N LEU A 524 -11.17 -8.90 -23.21
CA LEU A 524 -10.99 -9.69 -24.42
C LEU A 524 -11.05 -11.17 -24.04
N CYS A 525 -12.07 -11.85 -24.55
CA CYS A 525 -12.29 -13.28 -24.33
C CYS A 525 -12.01 -14.06 -25.62
N GLN A 526 -11.11 -15.03 -25.57
CA GLN A 526 -10.90 -15.96 -26.67
C GLN A 526 -10.78 -17.39 -26.14
N PHE A 527 -11.75 -18.23 -26.50
CA PHE A 527 -11.79 -19.66 -26.26
C PHE A 527 -12.26 -20.36 -27.54
N GLY A 528 -11.89 -21.63 -27.71
CA GLY A 528 -12.25 -22.44 -28.88
C GLY A 528 -12.81 -23.81 -28.53
#